data_AF-A0A176S454-F1
#
_entry.id   AF-A0A176S454-F1
#
_cell.length_a   1.000
_cell.length_b   1.000
_cell.length_c   1.000
_cell.angle_alpha   90.00
_cell.angle_beta   90.00
_cell.angle_gamma   90.00
#
_symmetry.space_group_name_H-M   'P 1'
#
loop_
_entity.id
_entity.type
_entity.pdbx_description
1 polymer ?
#
loop_
_entity_poly.entity_id
_entity_poly.type
_entity_poly.pdbx_seq_one_letter_code
_entity_poly.pdbx_strand_id
1 'polypeptide(L)'
;KCHIGPDHPQVEVYNESMHGIVYSAKIDEMNLDSKDWVAGVDYSAAPTCTTCHQGAAPGEKKTHDIGERLSWNLRAKISQKKNLVRLDNGKQVDVHGEDTSTLPKVGDQYEGSTVKEVLTWQDRRNKMQTVCKACHTNSIVDGHYRILDDLVVLYNDKFARPVSGVMADLKNNGLISPTAFDEWIEWLWWEIWHHEGRRARSGAAMGGPDYAWWHGIYDVAKRVYMEFIPELFETAGENEGWRLLNQYFKPIEGHQWYFDAIAFRPNLEELIAINMQTGDEVARGNYAGFEPSVRHNSPGLEIKGTLTISDSNIPGVGNLIGQNVKMMAVVVSSNNLLYMVSNTNGQLVPWDGNVNGLISLKEITLASTQA
;
A
#
# COMPACT_ATOMS: atom_id res chain seq x y z
N LYS A 1 -15.19 -24.78 -11.23
CA LYS A 1 -14.38 -24.98 -12.47
C LYS A 1 -13.69 -23.70 -12.94
N CYS A 2 -14.38 -22.55 -13.04
CA CYS A 2 -13.76 -21.33 -13.56
C CYS A 2 -13.37 -20.31 -12.47
N HIS A 3 -14.18 -20.19 -11.43
CA HIS A 3 -14.01 -19.28 -10.30
C HIS A 3 -13.02 -19.83 -9.26
N ILE A 4 -11.78 -20.02 -9.70
CA ILE A 4 -10.71 -20.71 -8.98
C ILE A 4 -9.38 -19.98 -9.20
N GLY A 5 -8.36 -20.35 -8.43
CA GLY A 5 -6.98 -20.05 -8.75
C GLY A 5 -6.55 -18.62 -8.40
N PRO A 6 -5.43 -18.17 -8.94
CA PRO A 6 -4.60 -17.19 -8.27
C PRO A 6 -5.13 -15.75 -8.29
N ASP A 7 -5.88 -15.32 -9.30
CA ASP A 7 -6.39 -13.94 -9.39
C ASP A 7 -7.87 -13.82 -9.02
N HIS A 8 -8.57 -14.94 -8.92
CA HIS A 8 -9.98 -15.01 -8.57
C HIS A 8 -10.33 -16.33 -7.84
N PRO A 9 -9.83 -16.53 -6.61
CA PRO A 9 -9.94 -17.79 -5.86
C PRO A 9 -11.31 -17.96 -5.18
N GLN A 10 -12.43 -17.78 -5.91
CA GLN A 10 -13.72 -17.73 -5.22
C GLN A 10 -14.14 -19.07 -4.61
N VAL A 11 -13.78 -20.20 -5.23
CA VAL A 11 -14.09 -21.51 -4.64
C VAL A 11 -13.26 -21.77 -3.40
N GLU A 12 -11.98 -21.38 -3.40
CA GLU A 12 -11.08 -21.58 -2.28
C GLU A 12 -11.51 -20.74 -1.09
N VAL A 13 -11.81 -19.45 -1.33
CA VAL A 13 -12.39 -18.54 -0.34
C VAL A 13 -13.69 -19.09 0.24
N TYR A 14 -14.59 -19.59 -0.63
CA TYR A 14 -15.86 -20.16 -0.17
C TYR A 14 -15.63 -21.39 0.69
N ASN A 15 -14.76 -22.32 0.26
CA ASN A 15 -14.50 -23.58 0.95
C ASN A 15 -13.89 -23.39 2.34
N GLU A 16 -13.04 -22.38 2.55
CA GLU A 16 -12.49 -22.07 3.88
C GLU A 16 -13.46 -21.28 4.77
N SER A 17 -14.45 -20.60 4.17
CA SER A 17 -15.41 -19.82 4.92
C SER A 17 -16.32 -20.73 5.76
N MET A 18 -16.90 -20.16 6.82
CA MET A 18 -17.92 -20.88 7.61
C MET A 18 -19.11 -21.34 6.75
N HIS A 19 -19.46 -20.59 5.70
CA HIS A 19 -20.51 -21.00 4.77
C HIS A 19 -20.15 -22.29 4.02
N GLY A 20 -18.93 -22.38 3.46
CA GLY A 20 -18.48 -23.57 2.74
C GLY A 20 -18.24 -24.78 3.63
N ILE A 21 -17.72 -24.55 4.85
CA ILE A 21 -17.54 -25.60 5.87
C ILE A 21 -18.90 -26.20 6.25
N VAL A 22 -19.89 -25.35 6.58
CA VAL A 22 -21.22 -25.83 6.96
C VAL A 22 -21.93 -26.48 5.77
N TYR A 23 -21.83 -25.90 4.56
CA TYR A 23 -22.36 -26.53 3.35
C TYR A 23 -21.81 -27.95 3.18
N SER A 24 -20.50 -28.13 3.25
CA SER A 24 -19.86 -29.44 3.09
C SER A 24 -20.30 -30.43 4.16
N ALA A 25 -20.52 -29.97 5.40
CA ALA A 25 -20.94 -30.82 6.51
C ALA A 25 -22.45 -31.15 6.51
N LYS A 26 -23.28 -30.34 5.85
CA LYS A 26 -24.74 -30.36 5.99
C LYS A 26 -25.49 -30.49 4.66
N ILE A 27 -24.78 -30.73 3.56
CA ILE A 27 -25.39 -30.81 2.23
C ILE A 27 -26.55 -31.82 2.15
N ASP A 28 -26.44 -32.96 2.82
CA ASP A 28 -27.47 -34.00 2.84
C ASP A 28 -28.74 -33.61 3.62
N GLU A 29 -28.65 -32.58 4.48
CA GLU A 29 -29.77 -32.02 5.24
C GLU A 29 -30.46 -30.88 4.48
N MET A 30 -29.91 -30.46 3.35
CA MET A 30 -30.43 -29.34 2.55
C MET A 30 -31.30 -29.87 1.41
N ASN A 31 -32.53 -29.35 1.26
CA ASN A 31 -33.43 -29.69 0.14
C ASN A 31 -32.99 -28.99 -1.16
N LEU A 32 -31.79 -29.30 -1.63
CA LEU A 32 -31.23 -28.71 -2.84
C LEU A 32 -31.92 -29.20 -4.10
N ASP A 33 -32.67 -30.30 -4.09
CA ASP A 33 -33.43 -30.74 -5.27
C ASP A 33 -34.78 -30.00 -5.44
N SER A 34 -35.07 -29.02 -4.57
CA SER A 34 -36.29 -28.19 -4.68
C SER A 34 -36.34 -27.44 -6.02
N LYS A 35 -37.52 -27.43 -6.64
CA LYS A 35 -37.79 -26.69 -7.88
C LYS A 35 -37.78 -25.17 -7.67
N ASP A 36 -38.07 -24.73 -6.45
CA ASP A 36 -38.19 -23.31 -6.11
C ASP A 36 -36.86 -22.74 -5.62
N TRP A 37 -36.04 -23.54 -4.92
CA TRP A 37 -34.67 -23.23 -4.49
C TRP A 37 -34.56 -21.86 -3.80
N VAL A 38 -35.34 -21.66 -2.75
CA VAL A 38 -35.45 -20.43 -1.97
C VAL A 38 -34.65 -20.54 -0.66
N ALA A 39 -33.62 -19.71 -0.52
CA ALA A 39 -32.79 -19.69 0.69
C ALA A 39 -33.61 -19.27 1.93
N GLY A 40 -33.38 -19.93 3.06
CA GLY A 40 -34.14 -19.74 4.30
C GLY A 40 -35.51 -20.42 4.30
N VAL A 41 -35.94 -21.02 3.18
CA VAL A 41 -37.22 -21.76 3.07
C VAL A 41 -36.97 -23.21 2.69
N ASP A 42 -36.39 -23.46 1.51
CA ASP A 42 -36.05 -24.80 1.05
C ASP A 42 -34.79 -25.34 1.73
N TYR A 43 -33.82 -24.47 2.02
CA TYR A 43 -32.60 -24.82 2.73
C TYR A 43 -32.09 -23.61 3.53
N SER A 44 -31.52 -23.86 4.69
CA SER A 44 -31.07 -22.80 5.62
C SER A 44 -29.73 -23.09 6.29
N ALA A 45 -29.18 -24.30 6.16
CA ALA A 45 -27.93 -24.68 6.81
C ALA A 45 -26.73 -23.83 6.33
N ALA A 46 -26.62 -23.61 5.02
CA ALA A 46 -25.57 -22.77 4.44
C ALA A 46 -25.99 -22.20 3.07
N PRO A 47 -25.47 -21.03 2.67
CA PRO A 47 -25.61 -20.55 1.30
C PRO A 47 -24.61 -21.24 0.36
N THR A 48 -24.97 -21.33 -0.92
CA THR A 48 -24.08 -21.72 -2.03
C THR A 48 -23.73 -20.50 -2.90
N CYS A 49 -22.82 -20.67 -3.88
CA CYS A 49 -22.55 -19.62 -4.87
C CYS A 49 -23.85 -19.17 -5.58
N THR A 50 -24.68 -20.14 -5.97
CA THR A 50 -25.98 -19.88 -6.60
C THR A 50 -26.90 -19.13 -5.65
N THR A 51 -26.99 -19.54 -4.38
CA THR A 51 -27.81 -18.86 -3.36
C THR A 51 -27.57 -17.35 -3.36
N CYS A 52 -26.31 -16.93 -3.29
CA CYS A 52 -25.95 -15.52 -3.19
C CYS A 52 -26.10 -14.78 -4.52
N HIS A 53 -25.68 -15.37 -5.63
CA HIS A 53 -25.56 -14.63 -6.90
C HIS A 53 -26.74 -14.77 -7.87
N GLN A 54 -27.58 -15.80 -7.75
CA GLN A 54 -28.63 -16.13 -8.73
C GLN A 54 -29.93 -16.62 -8.10
N GLY A 55 -29.87 -17.27 -6.95
CA GLY A 55 -30.96 -17.97 -6.29
C GLY A 55 -31.96 -17.01 -5.65
N ALA A 56 -33.17 -17.51 -5.39
CA ALA A 56 -34.21 -16.74 -4.73
C ALA A 56 -34.01 -16.71 -3.21
N ALA A 57 -34.56 -15.67 -2.58
CA ALA A 57 -34.69 -15.53 -1.13
C ALA A 57 -36.00 -14.78 -0.81
N PRO A 58 -36.51 -14.81 0.43
CA PRO A 58 -37.65 -13.97 0.80
C PRO A 58 -37.43 -12.50 0.41
N GLY A 59 -38.25 -11.99 -0.51
CA GLY A 59 -38.12 -10.62 -1.03
C GLY A 59 -37.16 -10.43 -2.21
N GLU A 60 -36.50 -11.49 -2.70
CA GLU A 60 -35.62 -11.43 -3.87
C GLU A 60 -35.86 -12.59 -4.84
N LYS A 61 -35.96 -12.28 -6.13
CA LYS A 61 -36.27 -13.28 -7.17
C LYS A 61 -34.99 -13.94 -7.67
N LYS A 62 -35.16 -15.14 -8.26
CA LYS A 62 -34.07 -15.77 -9.02
C LYS A 62 -33.75 -14.96 -10.27
N THR A 63 -32.48 -14.90 -10.63
CA THR A 63 -31.98 -14.17 -11.81
C THR A 63 -30.83 -14.94 -12.47
N HIS A 64 -30.71 -14.81 -13.79
CA HIS A 64 -29.54 -15.26 -14.54
C HIS A 64 -28.50 -14.14 -14.72
N ASP A 65 -28.80 -12.93 -14.24
CA ASP A 65 -27.88 -11.81 -14.22
C ASP A 65 -27.08 -11.81 -12.91
N ILE A 66 -25.90 -12.43 -12.95
CA ILE A 66 -24.96 -12.49 -11.82
C ILE A 66 -24.44 -11.11 -11.39
N GLY A 67 -24.58 -10.10 -12.25
CA GLY A 67 -24.19 -8.73 -11.96
C GLY A 67 -25.16 -8.03 -11.02
N GLU A 68 -26.43 -8.43 -10.98
CA GLU A 68 -27.50 -7.67 -10.34
C GLU A 68 -27.28 -7.40 -8.84
N ARG A 69 -26.44 -8.21 -8.16
CA ARG A 69 -26.18 -8.11 -6.72
C ARG A 69 -24.76 -7.61 -6.37
N LEU A 70 -23.97 -7.22 -7.36
CA LEU A 70 -22.57 -6.81 -7.16
C LEU A 70 -22.45 -5.29 -6.95
N SER A 71 -22.27 -4.87 -5.69
CA SER A 71 -22.11 -3.44 -5.34
C SER A 71 -20.69 -2.89 -5.51
N TRP A 72 -19.68 -3.76 -5.62
CA TRP A 72 -18.28 -3.40 -5.83
C TRP A 72 -17.71 -4.00 -7.11
N ASN A 73 -16.80 -3.27 -7.76
CA ASN A 73 -15.94 -3.82 -8.79
C ASN A 73 -14.59 -4.26 -8.20
N LEU A 74 -14.55 -5.48 -7.63
CA LEU A 74 -13.35 -5.99 -6.95
C LEU A 74 -12.22 -6.41 -7.91
N ARG A 75 -12.50 -6.51 -9.21
CA ARG A 75 -11.52 -6.89 -10.25
C ARG A 75 -10.59 -5.74 -10.66
N ALA A 76 -10.98 -4.50 -10.36
CA ALA A 76 -10.25 -3.31 -10.79
C ALA A 76 -8.99 -3.08 -9.96
N LYS A 77 -8.01 -2.36 -10.54
CA LYS A 77 -6.78 -1.97 -9.83
C LYS A 77 -7.10 -1.20 -8.56
N ILE A 78 -8.02 -0.25 -8.68
CA ILE A 78 -8.64 0.51 -7.61
C ILE A 78 -10.13 0.19 -7.69
N SER A 79 -10.69 -0.38 -6.63
CA SER A 79 -12.09 -0.78 -6.61
C SER A 79 -13.01 0.43 -6.54
N GLN A 80 -14.11 0.37 -7.27
CA GLN A 80 -15.15 1.41 -7.27
C GLN A 80 -16.52 0.76 -7.05
N LYS A 81 -17.44 1.54 -6.47
CA LYS A 81 -18.85 1.15 -6.42
C LYS A 81 -19.38 0.94 -7.83
N LYS A 82 -20.30 -0.01 -7.96
CA LYS A 82 -20.71 -0.57 -9.24
C LYS A 82 -22.22 -0.40 -9.41
N ASN A 83 -22.64 0.50 -10.29
CA ASN A 83 -24.04 0.66 -10.70
C ASN A 83 -24.31 -0.12 -11.99
N LEU A 84 -25.57 -0.40 -12.31
CA LEU A 84 -25.98 -1.11 -13.51
C LEU A 84 -27.04 -0.31 -14.24
N VAL A 85 -26.80 0.01 -15.51
CA VAL A 85 -27.75 0.62 -16.42
C VAL A 85 -28.16 -0.42 -17.45
N ARG A 86 -29.45 -0.68 -17.57
CA ARG A 86 -30.02 -1.57 -18.59
C ARG A 86 -30.71 -0.73 -19.65
N LEU A 87 -30.45 -1.06 -20.91
CA LEU A 87 -30.99 -0.34 -22.07
C LEU A 87 -32.08 -1.17 -22.76
N ASP A 88 -32.96 -0.50 -23.51
CA ASP A 88 -34.07 -1.15 -24.22
C ASP A 88 -33.61 -2.17 -25.28
N ASN A 89 -32.42 -1.97 -25.85
CA ASN A 89 -31.81 -2.92 -26.78
C ASN A 89 -31.20 -4.17 -26.09
N GLY A 90 -31.37 -4.32 -24.78
CA GLY A 90 -30.84 -5.43 -23.99
C GLY A 90 -29.38 -5.27 -23.56
N LYS A 91 -28.67 -4.21 -23.99
CA LYS A 91 -27.31 -3.91 -23.52
C LYS A 91 -27.36 -3.54 -22.03
N GLN A 92 -26.39 -4.07 -21.30
CA GLN A 92 -26.16 -3.74 -19.90
C GLN A 92 -24.82 -3.04 -19.76
N VAL A 93 -24.78 -1.95 -19.01
CA VAL A 93 -23.59 -1.15 -18.79
C VAL A 93 -23.36 -1.00 -17.30
N ASP A 94 -22.19 -1.45 -16.84
CA ASP A 94 -21.76 -1.16 -15.49
C ASP A 94 -21.17 0.26 -15.44
N VAL A 95 -21.79 1.13 -14.63
CA VAL A 95 -21.32 2.51 -14.41
C VAL A 95 -20.64 2.57 -13.05
N HIS A 96 -19.34 2.88 -13.04
CA HIS A 96 -18.54 2.89 -11.82
C HIS A 96 -18.55 4.26 -11.16
N GLY A 97 -18.73 4.29 -9.85
CA GLY A 97 -18.79 5.53 -9.06
C GLY A 97 -19.75 5.40 -7.89
N GLU A 98 -19.43 6.11 -6.81
CA GLU A 98 -20.26 6.18 -5.61
C GLU A 98 -21.35 7.25 -5.73
N ASP A 99 -21.07 8.34 -6.45
CA ASP A 99 -22.02 9.41 -6.73
C ASP A 99 -23.05 8.97 -7.78
N THR A 100 -24.23 8.61 -7.30
CA THR A 100 -25.35 8.16 -8.12
C THR A 100 -26.07 9.32 -8.82
N SER A 101 -25.79 10.58 -8.48
CA SER A 101 -26.43 11.74 -9.12
C SER A 101 -26.02 11.92 -10.59
N THR A 102 -24.89 11.31 -10.96
CA THR A 102 -24.33 11.31 -12.32
C THR A 102 -24.91 10.23 -13.23
N LEU A 103 -25.72 9.30 -12.69
CA LEU A 103 -26.28 8.22 -13.47
C LEU A 103 -27.35 8.74 -14.45
N PRO A 104 -27.44 8.16 -15.65
CA PRO A 104 -28.53 8.50 -16.57
C PRO A 104 -29.86 8.05 -15.96
N LYS A 105 -30.95 8.73 -16.30
CA LYS A 105 -32.29 8.43 -15.80
C LYS A 105 -33.03 7.54 -16.78
N VAL A 106 -34.04 6.82 -16.29
CA VAL A 106 -34.95 6.06 -17.15
C VAL A 106 -35.59 6.98 -18.19
N GLY A 107 -35.50 6.59 -19.46
CA GLY A 107 -35.92 7.39 -20.61
C GLY A 107 -34.81 8.19 -21.29
N ASP A 108 -33.66 8.39 -20.64
CA ASP A 108 -32.53 9.10 -21.25
C ASP A 108 -31.90 8.27 -22.39
N GLN A 109 -31.24 8.95 -23.34
CA GLN A 109 -30.35 8.28 -24.31
C GLN A 109 -28.98 8.05 -23.68
N TYR A 110 -28.51 6.81 -23.69
CA TYR A 110 -27.22 6.43 -23.14
C TYR A 110 -26.60 5.31 -23.97
N GLU A 111 -25.32 5.42 -24.33
CA GLU A 111 -24.58 4.34 -25.00
C GLU A 111 -25.28 3.78 -26.27
N GLY A 112 -26.01 4.64 -26.98
CA GLY A 112 -26.71 4.34 -28.23
C GLY A 112 -28.13 3.75 -28.09
N SER A 113 -28.75 3.77 -26.90
CA SER A 113 -30.13 3.31 -26.71
C SER A 113 -30.81 4.01 -25.53
N THR A 114 -32.11 3.79 -25.35
CA THR A 114 -32.89 4.35 -24.26
C THR A 114 -32.63 3.57 -22.96
N VAL A 115 -32.42 4.29 -21.86
CA VAL A 115 -32.30 3.70 -20.53
C VAL A 115 -33.63 3.16 -20.06
N LYS A 116 -33.65 1.85 -19.79
CA LYS A 116 -34.81 1.11 -19.32
C LYS A 116 -34.87 1.00 -17.80
N GLU A 117 -33.72 0.78 -17.17
CA GLU A 117 -33.60 0.58 -15.73
C GLU A 117 -32.22 1.01 -15.25
N VAL A 118 -32.16 1.51 -14.01
CA VAL A 118 -30.94 1.87 -13.32
C VAL A 118 -30.98 1.22 -11.95
N LEU A 119 -29.98 0.39 -11.64
CA LEU A 119 -29.74 -0.16 -10.32
C LEU A 119 -28.48 0.50 -9.75
N THR A 120 -28.66 1.28 -8.69
CA THR A 120 -27.53 1.88 -7.99
C THR A 120 -26.73 0.81 -7.23
N TRP A 121 -25.50 1.13 -6.83
CA TRP A 121 -24.70 0.22 -6.01
C TRP A 121 -25.38 -0.07 -4.67
N GLN A 122 -26.17 0.88 -4.14
CA GLN A 122 -27.00 0.70 -2.95
C GLN A 122 -28.12 -0.30 -3.23
N ASP A 123 -28.82 -0.20 -4.36
CA ASP A 123 -29.86 -1.17 -4.74
C ASP A 123 -29.26 -2.57 -4.85
N ARG A 124 -28.14 -2.72 -5.57
CA ARG A 124 -27.44 -4.00 -5.73
C ARG A 124 -26.98 -4.57 -4.39
N ARG A 125 -26.48 -3.72 -3.48
CA ARG A 125 -26.12 -4.10 -2.11
C ARG A 125 -27.35 -4.58 -1.33
N ASN A 126 -28.43 -3.82 -1.36
CA ASN A 126 -29.67 -4.16 -0.67
C ASN A 126 -30.22 -5.50 -1.15
N LYS A 127 -30.17 -5.78 -2.46
CA LYS A 127 -30.53 -7.09 -3.02
C LYS A 127 -29.69 -8.22 -2.43
N MET A 128 -28.36 -8.06 -2.32
CA MET A 128 -27.52 -9.06 -1.67
C MET A 128 -27.80 -9.18 -0.16
N GLN A 129 -27.97 -8.05 0.55
CA GLN A 129 -28.31 -8.06 1.97
C GLN A 129 -29.65 -8.75 2.26
N THR A 130 -30.63 -8.66 1.36
CA THR A 130 -31.89 -9.40 1.45
C THR A 130 -31.66 -10.91 1.47
N VAL A 131 -30.71 -11.42 0.68
CA VAL A 131 -30.33 -12.84 0.74
C VAL A 131 -29.72 -13.18 2.10
N CYS A 132 -28.83 -12.35 2.63
CA CYS A 132 -28.22 -12.55 3.95
C CYS A 132 -29.26 -12.61 5.06
N LYS A 133 -30.30 -11.77 4.98
CA LYS A 133 -31.39 -11.66 5.97
C LYS A 133 -32.32 -12.87 6.00
N ALA A 134 -32.20 -13.80 5.05
CA ALA A 134 -32.88 -15.08 5.13
C ALA A 134 -32.36 -15.95 6.29
N CYS A 135 -31.13 -15.69 6.78
CA CYS A 135 -30.49 -16.49 7.84
C CYS A 135 -29.86 -15.65 8.96
N HIS A 136 -29.51 -14.39 8.70
CA HIS A 136 -28.78 -13.54 9.65
C HIS A 136 -29.58 -12.31 10.11
N THR A 137 -29.30 -11.86 11.32
CA THR A 137 -29.81 -10.58 11.84
C THR A 137 -29.15 -9.40 11.12
N ASN A 138 -29.80 -8.24 11.12
CA ASN A 138 -29.25 -7.02 10.50
C ASN A 138 -27.85 -6.68 11.04
N SER A 139 -27.61 -6.84 12.35
CA SER A 139 -26.30 -6.55 12.95
C SER A 139 -25.14 -7.35 12.34
N ILE A 140 -25.37 -8.63 12.02
CA ILE A 140 -24.36 -9.49 11.38
C ILE A 140 -24.15 -9.04 9.92
N VAL A 141 -25.23 -8.73 9.21
CA VAL A 141 -25.17 -8.26 7.82
C VAL A 141 -24.42 -6.93 7.74
N ASP A 142 -24.75 -5.97 8.59
CA ASP A 142 -24.13 -4.65 8.60
C ASP A 142 -22.65 -4.73 9.00
N GLY A 143 -22.32 -5.56 9.98
CA GLY A 143 -20.94 -5.84 10.37
C GLY A 143 -20.11 -6.44 9.24
N HIS A 144 -20.65 -7.42 8.51
CA HIS A 144 -19.98 -8.03 7.35
C HIS A 144 -19.67 -6.99 6.26
N TYR A 145 -20.66 -6.17 5.91
CA TYR A 145 -20.46 -5.15 4.87
C TYR A 145 -19.52 -4.03 5.30
N ARG A 146 -19.48 -3.70 6.59
CA ARG A 146 -18.48 -2.77 7.13
C ARG A 146 -17.07 -3.34 6.97
N ILE A 147 -16.85 -4.61 7.32
CA ILE A 147 -15.54 -5.28 7.15
C ILE A 147 -15.12 -5.25 5.67
N LEU A 148 -16.04 -5.60 4.76
CA LEU A 148 -15.77 -5.54 3.32
C LEU A 148 -15.41 -4.13 2.86
N ASP A 149 -16.20 -3.12 3.24
CA ASP A 149 -15.98 -1.73 2.83
C ASP A 149 -14.65 -1.20 3.38
N ASP A 150 -14.38 -1.43 4.68
CA ASP A 150 -13.15 -0.99 5.34
C ASP A 150 -11.91 -1.65 4.70
N LEU A 151 -11.96 -2.94 4.36
CA LEU A 151 -10.85 -3.62 3.69
C LEU A 151 -10.64 -3.12 2.26
N VAL A 152 -11.72 -2.85 1.52
CA VAL A 152 -11.62 -2.30 0.16
C VAL A 152 -11.00 -0.90 0.20
N VAL A 153 -11.42 -0.05 1.14
CA VAL A 153 -10.84 1.29 1.35
C VAL A 153 -9.39 1.19 1.77
N LEU A 154 -9.05 0.33 2.73
CA LEU A 154 -7.68 0.08 3.16
C LEU A 154 -6.79 -0.29 1.97
N TYR A 155 -7.19 -1.28 1.18
CA TYR A 155 -6.45 -1.67 -0.02
C TYR A 155 -6.30 -0.51 -1.02
N ASN A 156 -7.41 0.16 -1.32
CA ASN A 156 -7.45 1.22 -2.33
C ASN A 156 -6.53 2.38 -1.94
N ASP A 157 -6.67 2.87 -0.72
CA ASP A 157 -6.08 4.13 -0.31
C ASP A 157 -4.68 3.93 0.24
N LYS A 158 -4.43 2.86 1.01
CA LYS A 158 -3.09 2.60 1.56
C LYS A 158 -2.10 2.07 0.53
N PHE A 159 -2.56 1.30 -0.46
CA PHE A 159 -1.67 0.58 -1.38
C PHE A 159 -1.92 0.90 -2.86
N ALA A 160 -3.14 0.72 -3.36
CA ALA A 160 -3.38 0.77 -4.80
C ALA A 160 -3.21 2.16 -5.42
N ARG A 161 -3.80 3.19 -4.80
CA ARG A 161 -3.66 4.59 -5.25
C ARG A 161 -2.20 5.08 -5.20
N PRO A 162 -1.45 4.93 -4.10
CA PRO A 162 -0.07 5.40 -4.07
C PRO A 162 0.82 4.68 -5.08
N VAL A 163 0.74 3.35 -5.18
CA VAL A 163 1.49 2.60 -6.20
C VAL A 163 1.08 3.01 -7.62
N SER A 164 -0.23 3.15 -7.89
CA SER A 164 -0.70 3.63 -9.19
C SER A 164 -0.24 5.05 -9.51
N GLY A 165 -0.11 5.91 -8.51
CA GLY A 165 0.42 7.26 -8.64
C GLY A 165 1.89 7.26 -9.04
N VAL A 166 2.70 6.46 -8.35
CA VAL A 166 4.12 6.23 -8.69
C VAL A 166 4.26 5.72 -10.12
N MET A 167 3.53 4.66 -10.50
CA MET A 167 3.60 4.09 -11.84
C MET A 167 3.20 5.08 -12.94
N ALA A 168 2.20 5.94 -12.67
CA ALA A 168 1.81 6.99 -13.61
C ALA A 168 2.91 8.06 -13.76
N ASP A 169 3.55 8.46 -12.66
CA ASP A 169 4.60 9.46 -12.67
C ASP A 169 5.87 8.94 -13.38
N LEU A 170 6.28 7.69 -13.11
CA LEU A 170 7.38 7.04 -13.83
C LEU A 170 7.14 7.05 -15.35
N LYS A 171 5.93 6.67 -15.78
CA LYS A 171 5.57 6.66 -17.20
C LYS A 171 5.56 8.06 -17.82
N ASN A 172 4.97 9.04 -17.12
CA ASN A 172 4.84 10.40 -17.63
C ASN A 172 6.19 11.11 -17.75
N ASN A 173 7.15 10.79 -16.89
CA ASN A 173 8.51 11.36 -16.94
C ASN A 173 9.48 10.53 -17.79
N GLY A 174 9.01 9.46 -18.44
CA GLY A 174 9.85 8.61 -19.31
C GLY A 174 10.91 7.80 -18.56
N LEU A 175 10.69 7.53 -17.27
CA LEU A 175 11.56 6.69 -16.45
C LEU A 175 11.30 5.20 -16.67
N ILE A 176 10.14 4.86 -17.23
CA ILE A 176 9.81 3.54 -17.74
C ILE A 176 9.33 3.65 -19.19
N SER A 177 9.52 2.58 -19.93
CA SER A 177 9.13 2.37 -21.32
C SER A 177 7.62 2.55 -21.53
N PRO A 178 7.19 2.99 -22.72
CA PRO A 178 5.77 2.97 -23.09
C PRO A 178 5.27 1.55 -23.39
N THR A 179 6.18 0.61 -23.67
CA THR A 179 5.85 -0.82 -23.83
C THR A 179 5.32 -1.34 -22.50
N ALA A 180 4.36 -2.26 -22.54
CA ALA A 180 3.80 -2.82 -21.31
C ALA A 180 4.51 -4.13 -20.97
N PHE A 181 4.81 -4.31 -19.70
CA PHE A 181 5.40 -5.52 -19.11
C PHE A 181 6.82 -5.84 -19.59
N ASP A 182 7.58 -4.83 -20.04
CA ASP A 182 9.01 -4.99 -20.35
C ASP A 182 9.92 -4.68 -19.14
N GLU A 183 9.37 -4.08 -18.08
CA GLU A 183 10.11 -3.76 -16.85
C GLU A 183 9.52 -4.47 -15.62
N TRP A 184 10.38 -4.88 -14.70
CA TRP A 184 9.98 -5.70 -13.55
C TRP A 184 9.02 -4.97 -12.61
N ILE A 185 9.17 -3.65 -12.44
CA ILE A 185 8.27 -2.83 -11.64
C ILE A 185 6.80 -2.89 -12.11
N GLU A 186 6.57 -3.09 -13.42
CA GLU A 186 5.21 -3.25 -13.97
C GLU A 186 4.60 -4.60 -13.60
N TRP A 187 5.41 -5.66 -13.54
CA TRP A 187 5.01 -6.98 -13.06
C TRP A 187 4.67 -6.95 -11.57
N LEU A 188 5.49 -6.27 -10.76
CA LEU A 188 5.21 -6.07 -9.35
C LEU A 188 3.89 -5.33 -9.15
N TRP A 189 3.65 -4.26 -9.91
CA TRP A 189 2.36 -3.58 -9.87
C TRP A 189 1.22 -4.52 -10.25
N TRP A 190 1.38 -5.31 -11.31
CA TRP A 190 0.38 -6.28 -11.74
C TRP A 190 0.04 -7.31 -10.66
N GLU A 191 1.04 -7.89 -10.00
CA GLU A 191 0.83 -8.82 -8.87
C GLU A 191 0.08 -8.16 -7.70
N ILE A 192 0.48 -6.94 -7.32
CA ILE A 192 -0.17 -6.20 -6.22
C ILE A 192 -1.68 -6.08 -6.45
N TRP A 193 -2.11 -5.69 -7.64
CA TRP A 193 -3.54 -5.41 -7.87
C TRP A 193 -4.34 -6.55 -8.48
N HIS A 194 -3.76 -7.32 -9.41
CA HIS A 194 -4.44 -8.37 -10.17
C HIS A 194 -4.52 -9.66 -9.37
N HIS A 195 -3.48 -9.96 -8.59
CA HIS A 195 -3.38 -11.17 -7.82
C HIS A 195 -3.77 -10.91 -6.37
N GLU A 196 -2.90 -10.28 -5.60
CA GLU A 196 -2.97 -10.20 -4.13
C GLU A 196 -4.14 -9.33 -3.67
N GLY A 197 -4.30 -8.15 -4.28
CA GLY A 197 -5.41 -7.27 -3.99
C GLY A 197 -6.77 -7.91 -4.28
N ARG A 198 -6.92 -8.60 -5.43
CA ARG A 198 -8.19 -9.26 -5.77
C ARG A 198 -8.52 -10.36 -4.78
N ARG A 199 -7.53 -11.14 -4.34
CA ARG A 199 -7.69 -12.14 -3.28
C ARG A 199 -8.16 -11.52 -1.98
N ALA A 200 -7.48 -10.47 -1.51
CA ALA A 200 -7.82 -9.78 -0.27
C ALA A 200 -9.30 -9.35 -0.25
N ARG A 201 -9.73 -8.67 -1.31
CA ARG A 201 -11.09 -8.16 -1.44
C ARG A 201 -12.13 -9.28 -1.61
N SER A 202 -11.78 -10.35 -2.32
CA SER A 202 -12.66 -11.52 -2.48
C SER A 202 -12.82 -12.28 -1.16
N GLY A 203 -11.72 -12.48 -0.42
CA GLY A 203 -11.71 -13.05 0.92
C GLY A 203 -12.64 -12.30 1.87
N ALA A 204 -12.50 -10.97 1.93
CA ALA A 204 -13.38 -10.12 2.72
C ALA A 204 -14.86 -10.22 2.30
N ALA A 205 -15.13 -10.28 0.98
CA ALA A 205 -16.50 -10.30 0.47
C ALA A 205 -17.26 -11.58 0.80
N MET A 206 -16.57 -12.72 0.88
CA MET A 206 -17.18 -14.05 1.05
C MET A 206 -16.87 -14.71 2.40
N GLY A 207 -16.18 -14.01 3.30
CA GLY A 207 -15.88 -14.51 4.65
C GLY A 207 -14.75 -15.53 4.69
N GLY A 208 -13.76 -15.41 3.80
CA GLY A 208 -12.50 -16.17 3.85
C GLY A 208 -11.40 -15.34 4.51
N PRO A 209 -11.11 -15.56 5.81
CA PRO A 209 -10.16 -14.73 6.55
C PRO A 209 -8.71 -14.93 6.09
N ASP A 210 -8.34 -16.12 5.63
CA ASP A 210 -6.97 -16.41 5.19
C ASP A 210 -6.68 -15.73 3.86
N TYR A 211 -7.65 -15.78 2.93
CA TYR A 211 -7.59 -15.03 1.67
C TYR A 211 -7.70 -13.51 1.85
N ALA A 212 -8.41 -13.04 2.86
CA ALA A 212 -8.46 -11.62 3.18
C ALA A 212 -7.09 -11.13 3.69
N TRP A 213 -6.42 -11.95 4.51
CA TRP A 213 -5.20 -11.57 5.20
C TRP A 213 -3.94 -12.18 4.60
N TRP A 214 -3.64 -13.45 4.87
CA TRP A 214 -2.36 -14.10 4.53
C TRP A 214 -2.12 -14.20 3.03
N HIS A 215 -3.12 -14.63 2.26
CA HIS A 215 -3.03 -14.66 0.79
C HIS A 215 -3.47 -13.35 0.11
N GLY A 216 -3.75 -12.32 0.92
CA GLY A 216 -4.32 -11.05 0.50
C GLY A 216 -3.48 -9.87 0.98
N ILE A 217 -3.94 -9.15 2.00
CA ILE A 217 -3.28 -7.92 2.49
C ILE A 217 -1.83 -8.15 2.93
N TYR A 218 -1.49 -9.32 3.49
CA TYR A 218 -0.10 -9.65 3.84
C TYR A 218 0.79 -9.67 2.60
N ASP A 219 0.38 -10.39 1.55
CA ASP A 219 1.12 -10.45 0.29
C ASP A 219 1.20 -9.05 -0.35
N VAL A 220 0.09 -8.29 -0.38
CA VAL A 220 0.10 -6.88 -0.85
C VAL A 220 1.14 -6.05 -0.11
N ALA A 221 1.13 -6.09 1.23
CA ALA A 221 2.04 -5.30 2.04
C ALA A 221 3.49 -5.75 1.80
N LYS A 222 3.77 -7.06 1.81
CA LYS A 222 5.09 -7.60 1.52
C LYS A 222 5.58 -7.16 0.15
N ARG A 223 4.74 -7.31 -0.88
CA ARG A 223 5.07 -6.92 -2.25
C ARG A 223 5.36 -5.44 -2.37
N VAL A 224 4.55 -4.59 -1.74
CA VAL A 224 4.76 -3.14 -1.74
C VAL A 224 6.07 -2.78 -1.05
N TYR A 225 6.24 -3.18 0.22
CA TYR A 225 7.36 -2.68 1.02
C TYR A 225 8.70 -3.36 0.74
N MET A 226 8.69 -4.65 0.36
CA MET A 226 9.90 -5.47 0.23
C MET A 226 10.33 -5.69 -1.22
N GLU A 227 9.46 -5.46 -2.20
CA GLU A 227 9.78 -5.70 -3.61
C GLU A 227 9.57 -4.43 -4.46
N PHE A 228 8.39 -3.82 -4.44
CA PHE A 228 8.07 -2.65 -5.25
C PHE A 228 8.88 -1.42 -4.88
N ILE A 229 9.02 -1.10 -3.59
CA ILE A 229 9.80 0.07 -3.18
C ILE A 229 11.30 -0.09 -3.51
N PRO A 230 11.97 -1.22 -3.22
CA PRO A 230 13.34 -1.44 -3.70
C PRO A 230 13.48 -1.33 -5.22
N GLU A 231 12.57 -1.96 -5.98
CA GLU A 231 12.59 -1.89 -7.45
C GLU A 231 12.37 -0.47 -7.97
N LEU A 232 11.54 0.34 -7.28
CA LEU A 232 11.38 1.76 -7.59
C LEU A 232 12.72 2.51 -7.52
N PHE A 233 13.56 2.22 -6.52
CA PHE A 233 14.87 2.84 -6.40
C PHE A 233 15.83 2.38 -7.50
N GLU A 234 15.80 1.10 -7.89
CA GLU A 234 16.58 0.60 -9.03
C GLU A 234 16.12 1.23 -10.36
N THR A 235 14.81 1.40 -10.54
CA THR A 235 14.21 1.94 -11.77
C THR A 235 14.44 3.44 -11.91
N ALA A 236 14.19 4.21 -10.84
CA ALA A 236 14.13 5.67 -10.90
C ALA A 236 15.39 6.35 -10.35
N GLY A 237 16.23 5.63 -9.59
CA GLY A 237 17.32 6.17 -8.79
C GLY A 237 16.87 6.77 -7.47
N GLU A 238 17.82 6.91 -6.53
CA GLU A 238 17.60 7.40 -5.15
C GLU A 238 16.78 8.69 -5.06
N ASN A 239 17.21 9.76 -5.75
CA ASN A 239 16.56 11.07 -5.66
C ASN A 239 15.08 11.00 -6.05
N GLU A 240 14.79 10.29 -7.14
CA GLU A 240 13.45 10.20 -7.70
C GLU A 240 12.58 9.22 -6.93
N GLY A 241 13.14 8.08 -6.50
CA GLY A 241 12.48 7.15 -5.60
C GLY A 241 12.01 7.84 -4.31
N TRP A 242 12.86 8.63 -3.66
CA TRP A 242 12.48 9.39 -2.47
C TRP A 242 11.46 10.50 -2.76
N ARG A 243 11.58 11.21 -3.89
CA ARG A 243 10.56 12.18 -4.30
C ARG A 243 9.18 11.53 -4.40
N LEU A 244 9.12 10.38 -5.07
CA LEU A 244 7.90 9.61 -5.30
C LEU A 244 7.32 9.02 -4.00
N LEU A 245 8.15 8.47 -3.10
CA LEU A 245 7.68 7.99 -1.80
C LEU A 245 7.16 9.12 -0.91
N ASN A 246 7.86 10.27 -0.86
CA ASN A 246 7.41 11.43 -0.10
C ASN A 246 6.10 12.02 -0.63
N GLN A 247 5.88 11.95 -1.94
CA GLN A 247 4.67 12.45 -2.58
C GLN A 247 3.49 11.50 -2.41
N TYR A 248 3.67 10.21 -2.69
CA TYR A 248 2.56 9.25 -2.79
C TYR A 248 2.34 8.45 -1.52
N PHE A 249 3.37 8.13 -0.73
CA PHE A 249 3.24 7.24 0.44
C PHE A 249 3.24 7.99 1.77
N LYS A 250 4.17 8.92 1.98
CA LYS A 250 4.35 9.63 3.27
C LYS A 250 3.11 10.36 3.80
N PRO A 251 2.26 10.99 2.97
CA PRO A 251 1.07 11.68 3.46
C PRO A 251 -0.03 10.75 3.97
N ILE A 252 0.06 9.45 3.69
CA ILE A 252 -0.98 8.46 4.01
C ILE A 252 -0.73 7.88 5.41
N GLU A 253 -1.77 7.87 6.24
CA GLU A 253 -1.73 7.27 7.57
C GLU A 253 -1.40 5.76 7.49
N GLY A 254 -0.55 5.30 8.41
CA GLY A 254 -0.12 3.91 8.50
C GLY A 254 1.12 3.56 7.66
N HIS A 255 1.76 4.55 7.00
CA HIS A 255 3.09 4.42 6.40
C HIS A 255 4.20 5.04 7.25
N GLN A 256 3.88 5.74 8.35
CA GLN A 256 4.87 6.45 9.19
C GLN A 256 5.99 5.51 9.63
N TRP A 257 5.66 4.28 10.04
CA TRP A 257 6.64 3.28 10.45
C TRP A 257 7.74 3.03 9.40
N TYR A 258 7.43 3.10 8.10
CA TYR A 258 8.40 2.89 7.03
C TYR A 258 9.40 4.06 6.99
N PHE A 259 8.88 5.28 7.06
CA PHE A 259 9.70 6.49 7.07
C PHE A 259 10.45 6.71 8.39
N ASP A 260 9.89 6.26 9.52
CA ASP A 260 10.50 6.42 10.84
C ASP A 260 11.57 5.34 11.11
N ALA A 261 11.35 4.10 10.64
CA ALA A 261 12.22 2.96 10.98
C ALA A 261 13.21 2.56 9.87
N ILE A 262 12.86 2.74 8.59
CA ILE A 262 13.67 2.25 7.45
C ILE A 262 14.42 3.39 6.76
N ALA A 263 13.85 4.60 6.67
CA ALA A 263 14.54 5.76 6.10
C ALA A 263 15.67 6.34 6.99
N PHE A 264 15.84 5.84 8.22
CA PHE A 264 16.80 6.34 9.21
C PHE A 264 17.92 5.38 9.59
N ARG A 265 18.26 4.43 8.71
CA ARG A 265 19.63 3.90 8.70
C ARG A 265 20.40 4.66 7.63
N PRO A 266 20.96 5.85 7.94
CA PRO A 266 21.85 6.48 6.99
C PRO A 266 23.02 5.50 6.78
N ASN A 267 23.18 5.00 5.56
CA ASN A 267 24.44 4.41 5.16
C ASN A 267 25.44 5.56 5.19
N LEU A 268 26.26 5.59 6.24
CA LEU A 268 27.34 6.57 6.37
C LEU A 268 28.44 6.15 5.41
N GLU A 269 28.29 6.54 4.15
CA GLU A 269 29.24 6.17 3.11
C GLU A 269 30.48 7.05 3.18
N GLU A 270 30.36 8.30 3.64
CA GLU A 270 31.45 9.27 3.55
C GLU A 270 31.62 10.16 4.80
N LEU A 271 32.83 10.15 5.35
CA LEU A 271 33.31 11.10 6.35
C LEU A 271 34.30 12.07 5.68
N ILE A 272 34.00 13.37 5.74
CA ILE A 272 34.88 14.43 5.24
C ILE A 272 35.45 15.20 6.42
N ALA A 273 36.78 15.24 6.50
CA ALA A 273 37.52 16.05 7.47
C ALA A 273 38.03 17.34 6.81
N ILE A 274 37.59 18.50 7.28
CA ILE A 274 38.00 19.81 6.73
C ILE A 274 38.89 20.54 7.75
N ASN A 275 40.05 21.04 7.30
CA ASN A 275 40.87 21.95 8.08
C ASN A 275 40.44 23.38 7.76
N MET A 276 39.72 24.00 8.69
CA MET A 276 39.18 25.33 8.41
C MET A 276 40.17 26.49 8.59
N GLN A 277 41.44 26.23 8.91
CA GLN A 277 42.49 27.27 8.87
C GLN A 277 43.01 27.49 7.45
N THR A 278 43.06 26.44 6.62
CA THR A 278 43.50 26.54 5.22
C THR A 278 42.34 26.43 4.22
N GLY A 279 41.20 25.88 4.64
CA GLY A 279 40.04 25.63 3.79
C GLY A 279 40.15 24.33 2.98
N ASP A 280 41.23 23.58 3.17
CA ASP A 280 41.50 22.37 2.40
C ASP A 280 40.79 21.15 3.02
N GLU A 281 40.29 20.28 2.15
CA GLU A 281 39.89 18.92 2.51
C GLU A 281 41.13 18.15 2.95
N VAL A 282 41.13 17.68 4.20
CA VAL A 282 42.29 17.01 4.81
C VAL A 282 42.25 15.51 4.51
N ALA A 283 41.04 14.94 4.45
CA ALA A 283 40.84 13.52 4.24
C ALA A 283 39.41 13.18 3.78
N ARG A 284 39.32 12.16 2.93
CA ARG A 284 38.10 11.47 2.51
C ARG A 284 38.24 9.99 2.85
N GLY A 285 37.28 9.43 3.58
CA GLY A 285 37.31 8.01 3.97
C GLY A 285 35.93 7.39 4.06
N ASN A 286 35.82 6.17 3.55
CA ASN A 286 34.72 5.25 3.84
C ASN A 286 35.05 4.60 5.20
N TYR A 287 34.09 4.22 6.04
CA TYR A 287 34.26 3.57 7.36
C TYR A 287 34.33 4.50 8.60
N ALA A 288 33.18 5.07 8.97
CA ALA A 288 32.92 5.52 10.33
C ALA A 288 31.71 4.75 10.91
N GLY A 289 31.88 4.12 12.08
CA GLY A 289 30.78 3.50 12.81
C GLY A 289 30.04 4.56 13.64
N PHE A 290 28.77 4.80 13.33
CA PHE A 290 27.92 5.70 14.12
C PHE A 290 26.77 4.91 14.74
N GLU A 291 26.65 4.96 16.06
CA GLU A 291 25.49 4.44 16.78
C GLU A 291 24.60 5.63 17.21
N PRO A 292 23.61 6.03 16.39
CA PRO A 292 22.70 7.11 16.76
C PRO A 292 21.74 6.69 17.88
N SER A 293 21.57 7.59 18.83
CA SER A 293 20.39 7.74 19.67
C SER A 293 19.55 8.93 19.19
N VAL A 294 18.43 8.66 18.51
CA VAL A 294 17.54 9.70 17.99
C VAL A 294 16.49 10.07 19.05
N ARG A 295 16.30 11.37 19.30
CA ARG A 295 15.14 11.88 20.07
C ARG A 295 14.40 12.95 19.27
N HIS A 296 13.08 12.81 19.22
CA HIS A 296 12.21 13.74 18.52
C HIS A 296 11.87 14.93 19.44
N ASN A 297 12.34 16.13 19.10
CA ASN A 297 11.96 17.36 19.79
C ASN A 297 11.28 18.31 18.78
N SER A 298 10.31 19.12 19.19
CA SER A 298 9.74 20.17 18.31
C SER A 298 10.52 21.48 18.50
N PRO A 299 10.95 22.19 17.44
CA PRO A 299 10.68 21.97 16.01
C PRO A 299 11.87 21.34 15.24
N GLY A 300 12.58 20.36 15.81
CA GLY A 300 13.77 19.79 15.17
C GLY A 300 14.25 18.45 15.74
N LEU A 301 14.73 17.60 14.84
CA LEU A 301 15.30 16.30 15.17
C LEU A 301 16.62 16.48 15.93
N GLU A 302 16.75 15.89 17.11
CA GLU A 302 18.02 15.82 17.82
C GLU A 302 18.60 14.42 17.64
N ILE A 303 19.62 14.31 16.78
CA ILE A 303 20.40 13.08 16.61
C ILE A 303 21.59 13.18 17.56
N LYS A 304 21.51 12.48 18.69
CA LYS A 304 22.66 12.25 19.56
C LYS A 304 23.28 10.91 19.21
N GLY A 305 24.54 10.68 19.52
CA GLY A 305 25.20 9.41 19.26
C GLY A 305 26.68 9.55 19.53
N THR A 306 27.34 8.43 19.82
CA THR A 306 28.80 8.43 19.92
C THR A 306 29.35 8.02 18.57
N LEU A 307 30.09 8.92 17.93
CA LEU A 307 30.87 8.58 16.75
C LEU A 307 32.05 7.72 17.21
N THR A 308 32.11 6.48 16.76
CA THR A 308 33.26 5.61 17.01
C THR A 308 34.05 5.51 15.72
N ILE A 309 35.14 6.28 15.65
CA ILE A 309 36.10 6.18 14.55
C ILE A 309 36.94 4.93 14.82
N SER A 310 36.58 3.82 14.19
CA SER A 310 37.24 2.52 14.37
C SER A 310 38.59 2.42 13.66
N ASP A 311 38.92 3.38 12.80
CA ASP A 311 40.20 3.44 12.09
C ASP A 311 40.92 4.75 12.42
N SER A 312 41.96 4.66 13.25
CA SER A 312 42.80 5.80 13.65
C SER A 312 43.71 6.29 12.50
N ASN A 313 43.65 5.67 11.33
CA ASN A 313 44.45 6.01 10.15
C ASN A 313 43.65 6.72 9.05
N ILE A 314 42.78 7.66 9.42
CA ILE A 314 42.27 8.64 8.44
C ILE A 314 43.49 9.42 7.91
N PRO A 315 43.89 9.26 6.63
CA PRO A 315 45.11 9.86 6.11
C PRO A 315 45.08 11.39 6.28
N GLY A 316 46.08 11.98 6.90
CA GLY A 316 46.16 13.44 7.12
C GLY A 316 45.67 13.95 8.49
N VAL A 317 44.78 13.23 9.18
CA VAL A 317 44.33 13.62 10.55
C VAL A 317 45.44 13.42 11.59
N GLY A 318 46.28 12.38 11.43
CA GLY A 318 47.42 12.13 12.32
C GLY A 318 48.45 13.27 12.39
N ASN A 319 48.60 14.05 11.32
CA ASN A 319 49.53 15.19 11.25
C ASN A 319 49.02 16.43 12.02
N LEU A 320 47.75 16.44 12.41
CA LEU A 320 47.11 17.53 13.16
C LEU A 320 47.12 17.30 14.67
N ILE A 321 47.62 16.15 15.15
CA ILE A 321 47.73 15.83 16.57
C ILE A 321 48.64 16.85 17.26
N GLY A 322 48.16 17.43 18.37
CA GLY A 322 48.87 18.47 19.12
C GLY A 322 48.74 19.89 18.56
N GLN A 323 48.02 20.08 17.44
CA GLN A 323 47.70 21.41 16.92
C GLN A 323 46.30 21.86 17.38
N ASN A 324 46.12 23.18 17.54
CA ASN A 324 44.79 23.78 17.66
C ASN A 324 44.20 23.87 16.25
N VAL A 325 43.15 23.09 16.00
CA VAL A 325 42.49 23.02 14.69
C VAL A 325 41.00 23.25 14.86
N LYS A 326 40.39 23.84 13.84
CA LYS A 326 38.94 23.78 13.64
C LYS A 326 38.69 22.55 12.77
N MET A 327 38.50 21.40 13.42
CA MET A 327 38.17 20.14 12.75
C MET A 327 36.66 19.98 12.62
N MET A 328 36.22 19.61 11.42
CA MET A 328 34.85 19.28 11.11
C MET A 328 34.77 17.83 10.63
N ALA A 329 33.96 17.02 11.27
CA ALA A 329 33.48 15.77 10.70
C ALA A 329 32.14 16.07 10.02
N VAL A 330 32.14 16.08 8.68
CA VAL A 330 30.90 16.06 7.90
C VAL A 330 30.56 14.61 7.64
N VAL A 331 29.39 14.20 8.13
CA VAL A 331 28.82 12.90 7.84
C VAL A 331 27.83 13.11 6.71
N VAL A 332 28.10 12.52 5.54
CA VAL A 332 27.22 12.59 4.37
C VAL A 332 26.57 11.22 4.19
N SER A 333 25.23 11.19 4.24
CA SER A 333 24.47 10.01 3.82
C SER A 333 24.40 9.99 2.29
N SER A 334 24.57 8.80 1.70
CA SER A 334 24.34 8.53 0.26
C SER A 334 22.97 9.00 -0.24
N ASN A 335 22.02 9.14 0.68
CA ASN A 335 20.63 9.53 0.42
C ASN A 335 20.43 11.07 0.55
N ASN A 336 21.52 11.84 0.43
CA ASN A 336 21.60 13.26 0.07
C ASN A 336 20.86 14.31 0.95
N LEU A 337 20.47 14.01 2.19
CA LEU A 337 19.67 14.95 3.00
C LEU A 337 20.10 15.18 4.46
N LEU A 338 21.22 14.62 4.91
CA LEU A 338 21.77 14.97 6.22
C LEU A 338 23.23 15.35 6.09
N TYR A 339 23.49 16.65 6.18
CA TYR A 339 24.77 17.19 6.55
C TYR A 339 24.77 17.37 8.06
N MET A 340 25.69 16.71 8.74
CA MET A 340 25.81 16.81 10.19
C MET A 340 27.22 17.28 10.56
N VAL A 341 27.30 18.22 11.49
CA VAL A 341 28.56 18.78 11.99
C VAL A 341 28.72 18.41 13.45
N SER A 342 29.90 17.92 13.84
CA SER A 342 30.23 17.73 15.25
C SER A 342 30.53 19.06 15.91
N ASN A 343 29.85 19.36 17.03
CA ASN A 343 30.21 20.48 17.90
C ASN A 343 31.43 20.13 18.80
N THR A 344 31.88 21.08 19.63
CA THR A 344 33.05 20.89 20.53
C THR A 344 32.89 19.77 21.56
N ASN A 345 31.68 19.26 21.75
CA ASN A 345 31.36 18.20 22.70
C ASN A 345 31.16 16.84 21.99
N GLY A 346 31.50 16.72 20.70
CA GLY A 346 31.33 15.50 19.93
C GLY A 346 29.89 15.20 19.51
N GLN A 347 28.95 16.14 19.73
CA GLN A 347 27.55 15.96 19.35
C GLN A 347 27.33 16.47 17.94
N LEU A 348 26.61 15.68 17.15
CA LEU A 348 26.28 16.06 15.79
C LEU A 348 25.05 16.97 15.76
N VAL A 349 25.11 18.03 14.95
CA VAL A 349 24.01 18.97 14.72
C VAL A 349 23.68 19.06 13.22
N PRO A 350 22.40 19.28 12.84
CA PRO A 350 22.05 19.53 11.45
C PRO A 350 22.82 20.73 10.88
N TRP A 351 23.33 20.58 9.67
CA TRP A 351 24.04 21.59 8.91
C TRP A 351 23.36 21.79 7.56
N ASP A 352 23.42 23.02 7.04
CA ASP A 352 22.78 23.42 5.79
C ASP A 352 23.68 23.21 4.56
N GLY A 353 24.86 22.61 4.74
CA GLY A 353 25.85 22.41 3.68
C GLY A 353 26.66 23.67 3.33
N ASN A 354 26.45 24.81 4.01
CA ASN A 354 27.17 26.05 3.73
C ASN A 354 28.45 26.18 4.57
N VAL A 355 29.60 26.11 3.89
CA VAL A 355 30.93 26.12 4.52
C VAL A 355 31.22 27.47 5.22
N ASN A 356 30.62 28.56 4.75
CA ASN A 356 30.80 29.88 5.35
C ASN A 356 30.10 30.04 6.71
N GLY A 357 29.08 29.22 7.01
CA GLY A 357 28.42 29.21 8.32
C GLY A 357 29.30 28.66 9.45
N LEU A 358 30.38 27.97 9.10
CA LEU A 358 31.21 27.18 10.00
C LEU A 358 32.27 28.01 10.75
N ILE A 359 32.54 29.22 10.28
CA ILE A 359 33.61 30.12 10.78
C ILE A 359 33.42 30.45 12.27
N SER A 360 32.18 30.34 12.76
CA SER A 360 31.75 30.62 14.14
C SER A 360 32.08 29.52 15.17
N LEU A 361 32.56 28.35 14.74
CA LEU A 361 32.88 27.24 15.65
C LEU A 361 34.16 27.49 16.46
N LYS A 362 34.15 27.03 17.72
CA LYS A 362 35.29 27.10 18.64
C LYS A 362 36.37 26.10 18.23
N GLU A 363 37.63 26.52 18.38
CA GLU A 363 38.79 25.65 18.12
C GLU A 363 38.88 24.51 19.14
N ILE A 364 39.41 23.37 18.70
CA ILE A 364 39.68 22.21 19.54
C ILE A 364 41.13 21.76 19.34
N THR A 365 41.75 21.22 20.39
CA THR A 365 43.07 20.60 20.31
C THR A 365 42.88 19.10 20.13
N LEU A 366 43.46 18.53 19.07
CA LEU A 366 43.43 17.07 18.87
C LEU A 366 44.46 16.40 19.78
N ALA A 367 43.98 15.52 20.65
CA ALA A 367 44.83 14.65 21.46
C ALA A 367 44.89 13.25 20.83
N SER A 368 46.07 12.63 20.88
CA SER A 368 46.21 11.22 20.50
C SER A 368 45.44 10.35 21.50
N THR A 369 44.61 9.44 21.00
CA THR A 369 43.94 8.39 21.80
C THR A 369 44.72 7.07 21.79
N GLN A 370 46.06 7.11 21.75
CA GLN A 370 46.83 5.91 22.10
C GLN A 370 46.77 5.66 23.61
N ALA A 371 45.98 4.66 23.98
CA ALA A 371 46.35 3.69 25.02
C ALA A 371 46.57 2.35 24.32
#